data_AF-A0A6A0GYB7-F1
#
_entry.id   AF-A0A6A0GYB7-F1
#
_cell.length_a   1.000
_cell.length_b   1.000
_cell.length_c   1.000
_cell.angle_alpha   90.00
_cell.angle_beta   90.00
_cell.angle_gamma   90.00
#
_symmetry.space_group_name_H-M   'P 1'
#
loop_
_entity.id
_entity.type
_entity.pdbx_description
1 polymer ?
#
loop_
_entity_poly.entity_id
_entity_poly.type
_entity_poly.pdbx_seq_one_letter_code
_entity_poly.pdbx_strand_id
1 'polypeptide(L)'
;MDLVKLEVMTSSAGLVYKAAAEQVTLRLSYTLPDGTLFELKFVADENGYQPQSDFLPVAPANPHPIPDFVKEQIERAERERQADLSNSQRATYN
;
A
#
# COMPACT_ATOMS: atom_id res chain seq x y z
N MET A 1 15.62 25.22 14.95
CA MET A 1 15.93 24.18 15.95
C MET A 1 16.63 23.08 15.19
N ASP A 2 17.96 23.16 15.11
CA ASP A 2 18.79 22.15 14.46
C ASP A 2 19.19 21.10 15.49
N LEU A 3 18.71 19.87 15.29
CA LEU A 3 19.34 18.70 15.87
C LEU A 3 18.94 17.45 15.10
N VAL A 4 19.75 17.03 14.13
CA VAL A 4 19.79 15.63 13.70
C VAL A 4 21.24 15.25 13.40
N LYS A 5 21.99 14.88 14.45
CA LYS A 5 23.19 14.07 14.26
C LYS A 5 22.72 12.63 14.00
N LEU A 6 22.82 12.17 12.76
CA LEU A 6 22.72 10.75 12.42
C LEU A 6 24.12 10.26 12.04
N GLU A 7 24.84 9.69 13.00
CA GLU A 7 26.01 8.86 12.75
C GLU A 7 25.66 7.44 13.18
N VAL A 8 25.39 6.55 12.22
CA VAL A 8 25.59 5.11 12.41
C VAL A 8 26.09 4.53 11.09
N MET A 9 27.39 4.28 11.04
CA MET A 9 28.06 3.48 10.04
C MET A 9 28.49 2.19 10.72
N THR A 10 27.85 1.05 10.42
CA THR A 10 28.37 -0.25 10.86
C THR A 10 28.19 -1.33 9.80
N SER A 11 29.27 -1.56 9.05
CA SER A 11 29.77 -2.89 8.67
C SER A 11 28.86 -3.83 7.83
N SER A 12 29.48 -4.83 7.21
CA SER A 12 28.90 -5.82 6.28
C SER A 12 27.85 -6.78 6.88
N ALA A 13 27.20 -6.40 7.99
CA ALA A 13 26.13 -7.13 8.64
C ALA A 13 25.16 -6.16 9.34
N GLY A 14 24.30 -5.51 8.56
CA GLY A 14 23.09 -4.87 9.07
C GLY A 14 23.23 -3.43 9.57
N LEU A 15 22.24 -2.62 9.16
CA LEU A 15 21.92 -1.23 9.51
C LEU A 15 22.75 -0.14 8.81
N VAL A 16 22.30 0.18 7.58
CA VAL A 16 22.59 1.45 6.91
C VAL A 16 21.46 2.43 7.21
N TYR A 17 21.74 3.51 7.92
CA TYR A 17 20.80 4.62 8.08
C TYR A 17 21.16 5.74 7.10
N LYS A 18 20.30 5.97 6.10
CA LYS A 18 20.32 7.17 5.26
C LYS A 18 19.15 8.07 5.66
N ALA A 19 19.41 9.15 6.39
CA ALA A 19 18.44 10.22 6.62
C ALA A 19 18.80 11.44 5.76
N ALA A 20 18.17 11.52 4.58
CA ALA A 20 18.04 12.72 3.75
C ALA A 20 16.97 12.46 2.67
N ALA A 21 15.78 12.02 3.06
CA ALA A 21 14.69 11.78 2.12
C ALA A 21 13.33 12.04 2.80
N GLU A 22 12.43 12.67 2.05
CA GLU A 22 10.99 12.86 2.34
C GLU A 22 10.27 11.54 2.67
N GLN A 23 10.92 10.41 2.36
CA GLN A 23 10.56 9.08 2.78
C GLN A 23 11.74 8.36 3.42
N VAL A 24 11.55 7.73 4.56
CA VAL A 24 12.56 6.90 5.23
C VAL A 24 12.28 5.44 4.97
N THR A 25 13.20 4.74 4.32
CA THR A 25 13.14 3.29 4.14
C THR A 25 14.12 2.59 5.07
N LEU A 26 13.63 1.64 5.87
CA LEU A 26 14.45 0.78 6.73
C LEU A 26 14.27 -0.68 6.31
N ARG A 27 15.35 -1.46 6.41
CA ARG A 27 15.33 -2.92 6.28
C ARG A 27 16.00 -3.53 7.49
N LEU A 28 15.32 -4.47 8.14
CA LEU A 28 15.80 -5.27 9.25
C LEU A 28 15.76 -6.73 8.83
N SER A 29 16.87 -7.45 8.98
CA SER A 29 16.91 -8.89 8.79
C SER A 29 17.72 -9.56 9.90
N TYR A 30 17.21 -10.68 10.42
CA TYR A 30 17.93 -11.50 11.40
C TYR A 30 17.46 -12.95 11.34
N THR A 31 18.31 -13.87 11.80
CA THR A 31 18.01 -15.30 11.84
C THR A 31 17.35 -15.65 13.16
N LEU A 32 16.20 -16.32 13.08
CA LEU A 32 15.49 -16.84 14.24
C LEU A 32 16.19 -18.12 14.77
N PRO A 33 15.95 -18.53 16.03
CA PRO A 33 16.58 -19.73 16.60
C PRO A 33 16.29 -21.04 15.85
N ASP A 34 15.24 -21.07 15.03
CA ASP A 34 14.84 -22.18 14.16
C ASP A 34 15.57 -22.18 12.79
N GLY A 35 16.41 -21.18 12.52
CA GLY A 35 17.10 -21.00 11.24
C GLY A 35 16.29 -20.23 10.19
N THR A 36 15.06 -19.84 10.49
CA THR A 36 14.22 -19.04 9.59
C THR A 36 14.76 -17.61 9.49
N LEU A 37 14.82 -17.06 8.28
CA LEU A 37 15.19 -15.66 8.07
C LEU A 37 13.97 -14.77 8.34
N PHE A 38 14.08 -13.92 9.35
CA PHE A 38 13.14 -12.82 9.57
C PHE A 38 13.55 -11.64 8.71
N GLU A 39 12.65 -11.13 7.87
CA GLU A 39 12.84 -9.91 7.09
C GLU A 39 11.69 -8.93 7.36
N LEU A 40 12.05 -7.67 7.63
CA LEU A 40 11.11 -6.56 7.80
C LEU A 40 11.58 -5.36 6.99
N LYS A 41 10.74 -4.91 6.06
CA LYS A 41 10.89 -3.66 5.33
C LYS A 41 9.90 -2.64 5.87
N PHE A 42 10.36 -1.43 6.06
CA PHE A 42 9.54 -0.33 6.57
C PHE A 42 9.72 0.90 5.67
N VAL A 43 8.61 1.54 5.34
CA VAL A 43 8.55 2.84 4.66
C VAL A 43 7.77 3.83 5.52
N ALA A 44 8.38 4.96 5.85
CA ALA A 44 7.71 6.13 6.42
C ALA A 44 7.63 7.22 5.35
N ASP A 45 6.42 7.60 4.97
CA ASP A 45 6.13 8.69 4.04
C ASP A 45 4.96 9.55 4.55
N GLU A 46 4.46 10.48 3.74
CA GLU A 46 3.31 11.33 4.06
C GLU A 46 2.01 10.51 4.31
N ASN A 47 1.92 9.29 3.77
CA ASN A 47 0.79 8.38 4.00
C ASN A 47 0.96 7.59 5.31
N GLY A 48 2.04 7.82 6.06
CA GLY A 48 2.30 7.26 7.37
C GLY A 48 3.19 6.02 7.37
N TYR A 49 2.96 5.15 8.35
CA TYR A 49 3.81 3.98 8.64
C TYR A 49 3.35 2.76 7.83
N GLN A 50 4.19 2.26 6.91
CA GLN A 50 3.88 1.12 6.04
C GLN A 50 4.90 -0.03 6.18
N PRO A 51 4.68 -0.98 7.11
CA PRO A 51 5.55 -2.15 7.29
C PRO A 51 5.19 -3.28 6.30
N GLN A 52 6.20 -4.01 5.84
CA GLN A 52 6.09 -5.16 4.95
C GLN A 52 6.96 -6.30 5.51
N SER A 53 6.34 -7.42 5.89
CA SER A 53 7.02 -8.65 6.33
C SER A 53 6.04 -9.82 6.29
N ASP A 54 6.55 -11.02 5.99
CA ASP A 54 5.78 -12.28 6.05
C ASP A 54 5.34 -12.64 7.48
N PHE A 55 5.94 -11.99 8.48
CA PHE A 55 5.62 -12.17 9.89
C PHE A 55 4.54 -11.18 10.40
N LEU A 56 4.07 -10.26 9.56
CA LEU A 56 2.97 -9.40 9.93
C LEU A 56 1.65 -10.19 9.90
N PRO A 57 0.69 -9.84 10.78
CA PRO A 57 -0.65 -10.39 10.68
C PRO A 57 -1.23 -10.13 9.30
N VAL A 58 -1.54 -11.19 8.56
CA VAL A 58 -2.30 -11.08 7.32
C VAL A 58 -3.72 -10.73 7.70
N ALA A 59 -4.23 -9.61 7.18
CA ALA A 59 -5.62 -9.25 7.38
C ALA A 59 -6.50 -10.42 6.91
N PRO A 60 -7.55 -10.80 7.66
CA PRO A 60 -8.43 -11.87 7.24
C PRO A 60 -8.91 -11.56 5.82
N ALA A 61 -8.83 -12.56 4.94
CA ALA A 61 -9.34 -12.43 3.58
C ALA A 61 -10.76 -11.88 3.67
N ASN A 62 -11.06 -10.75 3.02
CA ASN A 62 -12.38 -10.12 3.05
C ASN A 62 -13.42 -11.15 2.61
N PRO A 63 -14.11 -11.83 3.55
CA PRO A 63 -14.91 -12.99 3.20
C PRO A 63 -16.36 -12.58 2.94
N HIS A 64 -16.68 -11.30 3.12
CA HIS A 64 -18.02 -10.81 2.94
C HIS A 64 -18.27 -10.59 1.44
N PRO A 65 -19.33 -11.20 0.87
CA PRO A 65 -19.74 -10.88 -0.49
C PRO A 65 -20.07 -9.38 -0.58
N ILE A 66 -19.98 -8.83 -1.80
CA ILE A 66 -20.45 -7.47 -2.07
C ILE A 66 -21.95 -7.42 -1.70
N PRO A 67 -22.40 -6.50 -0.82
CA PRO A 67 -23.81 -6.37 -0.48
C PRO A 67 -24.67 -6.12 -1.72
N ASP A 68 -25.89 -6.67 -1.76
CA ASP A 68 -26.73 -6.60 -2.96
C ASP A 68 -27.04 -5.16 -3.40
N PHE A 69 -27.24 -4.23 -2.45
CA PHE A 69 -27.45 -2.82 -2.78
C PHE A 69 -26.26 -2.22 -3.55
N VAL A 70 -25.03 -2.66 -3.29
CA VAL A 70 -23.84 -2.15 -4.01
C VAL A 70 -23.86 -2.66 -5.45
N LYS A 71 -24.28 -3.92 -5.68
CA LYS A 71 -24.45 -4.47 -7.03
C LYS A 71 -25.51 -3.69 -7.80
N GLU A 72 -26.66 -3.42 -7.17
CA GLU A 72 -27.73 -2.63 -7.78
C GLU A 72 -27.25 -1.22 -8.18
N GLN A 73 -26.44 -0.57 -7.33
CA GLN A 73 -25.88 0.74 -7.64
C GLN A 73 -24.91 0.68 -8.82
N ILE A 74 -24.08 -0.36 -8.92
CA ILE A 74 -23.18 -0.58 -10.05
C ILE A 74 -24.00 -0.77 -11.34
N GLU A 75 -25.02 -1.63 -11.31
CA GLU A 75 -25.91 -1.86 -12.45
C GLU A 75 -26.66 -0.59 -12.87
N ARG A 76 -27.12 0.21 -11.90
CA ARG A 76 -27.79 1.47 -12.18
C ARG A 76 -26.85 2.47 -12.86
N ALA A 77 -25.65 2.65 -12.31
CA ALA A 77 -24.64 3.51 -12.90
C ALA A 77 -24.27 3.06 -14.31
N GLU A 78 -24.23 1.76 -14.57
CA GLU A 78 -23.97 1.23 -15.90
C GLU A 78 -25.11 1.49 -16.89
N ARG A 79 -26.37 1.33 -16.48
CA ARG A 79 -27.53 1.72 -17.30
C ARG A 79 -27.54 3.21 -17.63
N GLU A 80 -27.27 4.06 -16.65
CA GLU A 80 -27.19 5.52 -16.85
C GLU A 80 -26.08 5.86 -17.86
N ARG A 81 -24.88 5.29 -17.71
CA ARG A 81 -23.79 5.45 -18.68
C ARG A 81 -24.17 5.01 -20.09
N GLN A 82 -24.84 3.86 -20.24
CA GLN A 82 -25.28 3.36 -21.55
C GLN A 82 -26.35 4.27 -22.18
N ALA A 83 -27.27 4.79 -21.38
CA ALA A 83 -28.27 5.74 -21.85
C ALA A 83 -27.60 7.02 -22.37
N ASP A 84 -26.62 7.56 -21.64
CA ASP A 84 -25.87 8.74 -22.05
C ASP A 84 -25.06 8.51 -23.33
N LEU A 85 -24.44 7.33 -23.48
CA LEU A 85 -23.75 6.93 -24.71
C LEU A 85 -24.73 6.84 -25.90
N SER A 86 -25.91 6.25 -25.70
CA SER A 86 -26.92 6.16 -26.76
C SER A 86 -27.46 7.54 -27.16
N ASN A 87 -27.69 8.43 -26.18
CA ASN A 87 -28.20 9.78 -26.42
C ASN A 87 -27.16 10.67 -27.11
N SER A 88 -25.89 10.56 -26.73
CA SER A 88 -24.79 11.27 -27.39
C SER A 88 -24.56 10.79 -28.84
N GLN A 89 -24.73 9.50 -29.12
CA GLN A 89 -24.71 8.97 -30.50
C GLN A 89 -25.89 9.49 -31.33
N ARG A 90 -27.09 9.58 -30.75
CA ARG A 90 -28.27 10.15 -31.45
C ARG A 90 -28.12 11.64 -31.72
N ALA A 91 -27.47 12.39 -30.81
CA ALA A 91 -27.21 13.80 -30.98
C ALA A 91 -26.15 14.10 -32.06
N THR A 92 -25.27 13.15 -32.38
CA THR A 92 -24.24 13.31 -33.42
C THR A 92 -24.70 12.95 -34.84
N TYR A 93 -25.91 12.39 -35.02
CA TYR A 93 -26.47 11.97 -36.32
C TYR A 93 -27.66 12.83 -36.82
N ASN A 94 -27.89 14.02 -36.23
CA ASN A 94 -28.85 15.02 -36.75
C ASN A 94 -28.12 16.33 -37.07
#